data_AF-A0A317E6X5-F1
#
_entry.id   AF-A0A317E6X5-F1
#
_cell.length_a   1.000
_cell.length_b   1.000
_cell.length_c   1.000
_cell.angle_alpha   90.00
_cell.angle_beta   90.00
_cell.angle_gamma   90.00
#
_symmetry.space_group_name_H-M   'P 1'
#
loop_
_entity.id
_entity.type
_entity.pdbx_description
1 polymer ?
#
loop_
_entity_poly.entity_id
_entity_poly.type
_entity_poly.pdbx_seq_one_letter_code
_entity_poly.pdbx_strand_id
1 'polypeptide(L)'
;MRLWLLMVFATALAGPLAGRGALADPSCDLGSGHRPDRPDAAAPAPCLAGDGMAVPLGAGRFGVCRNEDGNFIEYLADDAGTTLRPEPGFSMGSPADVLAYRADVDGDGAAEIVTARLNGISNGLGVSYWTVTIAGTGAGFATAASSFTVNEFGPEIFAPRIDGKPGCRVLATEWQGDGDGLDGTWFFGRWYDVVAGGLDLAPAGEARRRRLLNSFDALWRRTADALHREHGLSGLGTPLAWLSGKAATAFDPRLPGPPGTAEVLTVTGIEYRPDPQNEVWPTATLVLRDAAGAERSFPLSDVRVGSIAERRLWPQGYRPADLAAWAGRSALYEAERADGPKPVLWLK
;
A
#
# COMPACT_ATOMS: atom_id res chain seq x y z
N MET A 1 -20.46 -51.74 34.50
CA MET A 1 -20.20 -51.38 33.09
C MET A 1 -21.36 -50.55 32.57
N ARG A 2 -21.22 -49.22 32.55
CA ARG A 2 -22.18 -48.30 31.93
C ARG A 2 -21.40 -47.40 30.98
N LEU A 3 -21.62 -47.62 29.70
CA LEU A 3 -21.08 -46.85 28.58
C LEU A 3 -21.79 -45.49 28.56
N TRP A 4 -21.05 -44.39 28.73
CA TRP A 4 -21.57 -43.04 28.44
C TRP A 4 -20.98 -42.58 27.12
N LEU A 5 -21.86 -42.42 26.13
CA LEU A 5 -21.59 -41.91 24.80
C LEU A 5 -21.57 -40.36 24.90
N LEU A 6 -20.41 -39.72 24.73
CA LEU A 6 -20.35 -38.27 24.52
C LEU A 6 -20.56 -37.98 23.04
N MET A 7 -21.76 -37.50 22.68
CA MET A 7 -22.01 -36.80 21.42
C MET A 7 -21.50 -35.37 21.55
N VAL A 8 -20.45 -35.03 20.83
CA VAL A 8 -20.04 -33.64 20.58
C VAL A 8 -20.81 -33.14 19.35
N PHE A 9 -21.78 -32.26 19.57
CA PHE A 9 -22.40 -31.49 18.49
C PHE A 9 -21.43 -30.37 18.07
N ALA A 10 -20.73 -30.57 16.95
CA ALA A 10 -20.05 -29.50 16.24
C ALA A 10 -21.08 -28.76 15.37
N THR A 11 -21.67 -27.69 15.90
CA THR A 11 -22.53 -26.79 15.12
C THR A 11 -21.64 -25.86 14.29
N ALA A 12 -21.25 -26.31 13.10
CA ALA A 12 -20.64 -25.45 12.11
C ALA A 12 -21.72 -24.53 11.50
N LEU A 13 -21.82 -23.30 12.00
CA LEU A 13 -22.60 -22.23 11.36
C LEU A 13 -21.80 -21.69 10.17
N ALA A 14 -21.83 -22.41 9.05
CA ALA A 14 -21.50 -21.85 7.75
C ALA A 14 -22.80 -21.28 7.15
N GLY A 15 -23.13 -20.04 7.54
CA GLY A 15 -24.21 -19.29 6.90
C GLY A 15 -23.75 -18.79 5.52
N PRO A 16 -24.59 -18.87 4.47
CA PRO A 16 -24.26 -18.28 3.18
C PRO A 16 -24.30 -16.75 3.29
N LEU A 17 -23.17 -16.09 3.01
CA LEU A 17 -23.04 -14.64 2.77
C LEU A 17 -23.71 -14.25 1.44
N ALA A 18 -25.00 -14.58 1.30
CA ALA A 18 -25.80 -14.23 0.13
C ALA A 18 -27.08 -13.57 0.62
N GLY A 19 -27.06 -12.24 0.78
CA GLY A 19 -28.25 -11.51 1.18
C GLY A 19 -28.09 -10.01 1.35
N ARG A 20 -28.44 -9.28 0.28
CA ARG A 20 -29.09 -7.97 0.27
C ARG A 20 -28.24 -6.72 0.52
N GLY A 21 -27.88 -6.08 -0.60
CA GLY A 21 -28.09 -4.63 -0.78
C GLY A 21 -27.39 -3.72 0.20
N ALA A 22 -26.10 -3.93 0.46
CA ALA A 22 -25.25 -2.79 0.74
C ALA A 22 -25.38 -1.87 -0.49
N LEU A 23 -26.03 -0.71 -0.30
CA LEU A 23 -25.93 0.38 -1.26
C LEU A 23 -24.44 0.49 -1.57
N ALA A 24 -24.06 0.28 -2.83
CA ALA A 24 -22.68 0.45 -3.24
C ALA A 24 -22.30 1.86 -2.81
N ASP A 25 -21.46 1.97 -1.78
CA ASP A 25 -20.96 3.26 -1.36
C ASP A 25 -20.08 3.75 -2.52
N PRO A 26 -20.51 4.77 -3.27
CA PRO A 26 -19.73 5.25 -4.41
C PRO A 26 -18.38 5.82 -3.96
N SER A 27 -18.18 6.07 -2.66
CA SER A 27 -16.94 6.58 -2.09
C SER A 27 -15.73 5.68 -2.39
N CYS A 28 -15.92 4.35 -2.48
CA CYS A 28 -14.84 3.40 -2.73
C CYS A 28 -14.69 2.97 -4.18
N ASP A 29 -15.58 3.43 -5.06
CA ASP A 29 -15.39 3.28 -6.50
C ASP A 29 -14.46 4.41 -6.96
N LEU A 30 -13.17 4.10 -7.03
CA LEU A 30 -12.18 5.05 -7.56
C LEU A 30 -12.46 5.41 -9.03
N GLY A 31 -13.37 4.73 -9.73
CA GLY A 31 -13.71 5.00 -11.12
C GLY A 31 -12.58 4.65 -12.08
N SER A 32 -12.64 5.17 -13.31
CA SER A 32 -11.54 5.08 -14.26
C SER A 32 -10.43 6.03 -13.83
N GLY A 33 -9.27 5.49 -13.47
CA GLY A 33 -8.13 6.29 -13.06
C GLY A 33 -7.74 7.33 -14.10
N HIS A 34 -7.39 8.52 -13.62
CA HIS A 34 -7.00 9.63 -14.44
C HIS A 34 -5.49 9.61 -14.60
N ARG A 35 -5.02 9.30 -15.82
CA ARG A 35 -3.60 9.36 -16.17
C ARG A 35 -3.24 10.78 -16.59
N PRO A 36 -2.16 11.39 -16.06
CA PRO A 36 -1.57 12.59 -16.64
C PRO A 36 -1.03 12.28 -18.04
N ASP A 37 -1.85 12.50 -19.07
CA ASP A 37 -1.55 12.20 -20.48
C ASP A 37 -1.48 13.46 -21.37
N ARG A 38 -1.76 14.63 -20.79
CA ARG A 38 -1.69 15.93 -21.47
C ARG A 38 -0.53 16.75 -20.95
N PRO A 39 0.32 17.29 -21.83
CA PRO A 39 1.30 18.28 -21.46
C PRO A 39 0.65 19.45 -20.73
N ASP A 40 1.27 19.87 -19.63
CA ASP A 40 0.84 21.01 -18.85
C ASP A 40 1.82 22.17 -18.98
N ALA A 41 1.47 23.13 -19.83
CA ALA A 41 2.22 24.37 -19.98
C ALA A 41 2.15 25.26 -18.73
N ALA A 42 1.20 25.02 -17.83
CA ALA A 42 1.01 25.75 -16.57
C ALA A 42 1.63 25.01 -15.36
N ALA A 43 2.54 24.07 -15.60
CA ALA A 43 3.22 23.35 -14.52
C ALA A 43 4.00 24.35 -13.64
N PRO A 44 3.85 24.28 -12.31
CA PRO A 44 4.46 25.24 -11.40
C PRO A 44 5.97 25.03 -11.28
N ALA A 45 6.73 26.06 -10.90
CA ALA A 45 8.09 25.83 -10.41
C ALA A 45 8.04 24.91 -9.16
N PRO A 46 9.00 23.98 -8.98
CA PRO A 46 10.24 23.82 -9.74
C PRO A 46 10.15 22.77 -10.87
N CYS A 47 8.98 22.53 -11.45
CA CYS A 47 8.87 21.70 -12.65
C CYS A 47 9.73 22.27 -13.80
N LEU A 48 10.42 21.38 -14.51
CA LEU A 48 11.07 21.70 -15.77
C LEU A 48 10.03 22.12 -16.80
N ALA A 49 10.34 23.19 -17.55
CA ALA A 49 9.45 23.70 -18.59
C ALA A 49 9.17 22.61 -19.64
N GLY A 50 7.88 22.31 -19.85
CA GLY A 50 7.43 21.31 -20.82
C GLY A 50 7.46 19.85 -20.34
N ASP A 51 7.91 19.57 -19.11
CA ASP A 51 7.92 18.22 -18.54
C ASP A 51 6.67 17.89 -17.72
N GLY A 52 5.86 18.90 -17.40
CA GLY A 52 4.61 18.72 -16.69
C GLY A 52 3.57 17.97 -17.51
N MET A 53 2.93 17.00 -16.87
CA MET A 53 1.74 16.32 -17.36
C MET A 53 0.62 16.53 -16.35
N ALA A 54 -0.61 16.78 -16.80
CA ALA A 54 -1.74 16.98 -15.89
C ALA A 54 -3.00 16.28 -16.38
N VAL A 55 -3.90 16.05 -15.43
CA VAL A 55 -5.24 15.52 -15.68
C VAL A 55 -6.27 16.29 -14.85
N PRO A 56 -7.45 16.60 -15.40
CA PRO A 56 -8.53 17.19 -14.61
C PRO A 56 -8.89 16.29 -13.42
N LEU A 57 -9.08 16.90 -12.26
CA LEU A 57 -9.43 16.18 -11.04
C LEU A 57 -10.39 17.02 -10.20
N GLY A 58 -11.69 16.78 -10.37
CA GLY A 58 -12.74 17.61 -9.80
C GLY A 58 -12.73 19.04 -10.38
N ALA A 59 -12.79 20.05 -9.51
CA ALA A 59 -12.70 21.47 -9.90
C ALA A 59 -11.26 21.91 -10.21
N GLY A 60 -10.26 21.10 -9.84
CA GLY A 60 -8.85 21.37 -10.09
C GLY A 60 -8.25 20.40 -11.10
N ARG A 61 -6.94 20.28 -11.04
CA ARG A 61 -6.14 19.35 -11.82
C ARG A 61 -5.00 18.80 -10.97
N PHE A 62 -4.77 17.52 -11.12
CA PHE A 62 -3.58 16.87 -10.59
C PHE A 62 -2.54 16.82 -11.71
N GLY A 63 -1.29 17.07 -11.39
CA GLY A 63 -0.21 16.89 -12.33
C GLY A 63 1.06 16.40 -11.70
N VAL A 64 1.93 15.94 -12.59
CA VAL A 64 3.22 15.35 -12.27
C VAL A 64 4.25 15.94 -13.22
N CYS A 65 5.44 16.24 -12.72
CA CYS A 65 6.55 16.75 -13.52
C CYS A 65 7.88 16.29 -12.92
N ARG A 66 9.01 16.55 -13.59
CA ARG A 66 10.33 16.48 -12.98
C ARG A 66 10.93 17.86 -12.73
N ASN A 67 11.75 17.99 -11.70
CA ASN A 67 12.60 19.17 -11.46
C ASN A 67 13.97 19.03 -12.13
N GLU A 68 14.85 20.03 -11.94
CA GLU A 68 16.22 20.03 -12.49
C GLU A 68 17.10 18.86 -12.01
N ASP A 69 16.83 18.33 -10.82
CA ASP A 69 17.52 17.16 -10.28
C ASP A 69 16.96 15.85 -10.89
N GLY A 70 15.84 15.91 -11.62
CA GLY A 70 15.12 14.75 -12.13
C GLY A 70 14.11 14.17 -11.14
N ASN A 71 13.86 14.84 -10.01
CA ASN A 71 12.87 14.42 -9.02
C ASN A 71 11.46 14.62 -9.53
N PHE A 72 10.62 13.63 -9.29
CA PHE A 72 9.20 13.74 -9.50
C PHE A 72 8.55 14.67 -8.48
N ILE A 73 7.75 15.60 -8.97
CA ILE A 73 6.91 16.48 -8.16
C ILE A 73 5.48 16.23 -8.57
N GLU A 74 4.67 15.92 -7.57
CA GLU A 74 3.23 15.90 -7.72
C GLU A 74 2.70 17.27 -7.33
N TYR A 75 1.73 17.79 -8.07
CA TYR A 75 1.10 19.06 -7.75
C TYR A 75 -0.41 18.98 -7.94
N LEU A 76 -1.11 19.70 -7.09
CA LEU A 76 -2.55 19.91 -7.17
C LEU A 76 -2.77 21.39 -7.43
N ALA A 77 -3.41 21.72 -8.54
CA ALA A 77 -3.77 23.11 -8.86
C ALA A 77 -5.29 23.25 -8.93
N ASP A 78 -5.85 24.16 -8.15
CA ASP A 78 -7.27 24.46 -8.07
C ASP A 78 -7.50 25.98 -7.89
N ASP A 79 -8.74 26.38 -7.60
CA ASP A 79 -9.11 27.79 -7.38
C ASP A 79 -8.40 28.44 -6.18
N ALA A 80 -7.91 27.64 -5.23
CA ALA A 80 -7.15 28.13 -4.08
C ALA A 80 -5.66 28.32 -4.40
N GLY A 81 -5.20 27.83 -5.55
CA GLY A 81 -3.83 27.96 -6.05
C GLY A 81 -3.18 26.61 -6.32
N THR A 82 -1.85 26.61 -6.37
CA THR A 82 -1.07 25.39 -6.64
C THR A 82 -0.36 24.93 -5.39
N THR A 83 -0.61 23.68 -5.01
CA THR A 83 0.03 22.99 -3.89
C THR A 83 0.98 21.93 -4.44
N LEU A 84 2.21 21.92 -3.95
CA LEU A 84 3.24 20.97 -4.37
C LEU A 84 3.42 19.89 -3.30
N ARG A 85 3.61 18.66 -3.74
CA ARG A 85 4.08 17.55 -2.92
C ARG A 85 5.33 16.96 -3.59
N PRO A 86 6.54 17.24 -3.08
CA PRO A 86 7.70 16.48 -3.47
C PRO A 86 7.47 15.04 -3.01
N GLU A 87 7.55 14.08 -3.95
CA GLU A 87 7.52 12.66 -3.61
C GLU A 87 8.97 12.18 -3.55
N PRO A 88 9.52 11.93 -2.35
CA PRO A 88 10.82 11.30 -2.22
C PRO A 88 10.74 9.87 -2.71
N GLY A 89 11.37 9.57 -3.84
CA GLY A 89 11.45 8.20 -4.32
C GLY A 89 12.02 8.06 -5.72
N PHE A 90 12.75 6.97 -5.90
CA PHE A 90 13.17 6.47 -7.20
C PHE A 90 11.93 6.05 -8.00
N SER A 91 11.67 6.74 -9.11
CA SER A 91 10.78 6.23 -10.14
C SER A 91 11.58 6.10 -11.42
N MET A 92 11.68 4.87 -11.92
CA MET A 92 12.12 4.65 -13.30
C MET A 92 11.02 5.03 -14.31
N GLY A 93 9.87 5.47 -13.84
CA GLY A 93 8.71 5.79 -14.64
C GLY A 93 8.80 7.16 -15.31
N SER A 94 7.88 7.39 -16.23
CA SER A 94 7.53 8.69 -16.80
C SER A 94 6.50 9.40 -15.88
N PRO A 95 6.33 10.73 -15.96
CA PRO A 95 5.16 11.40 -15.36
C PRO A 95 3.81 10.75 -15.76
N ALA A 96 3.80 10.07 -16.90
CA ALA A 96 2.66 9.31 -17.39
C ALA A 96 2.44 7.96 -16.67
N ASP A 97 3.34 7.50 -15.79
CA ASP A 97 3.22 6.23 -15.07
C ASP A 97 2.59 6.40 -13.67
N VAL A 98 1.79 7.45 -13.54
CA VAL A 98 0.99 7.77 -12.36
C VAL A 98 -0.49 7.71 -12.74
N LEU A 99 -1.28 7.10 -11.87
CA LEU A 99 -2.73 7.21 -11.87
C LEU A 99 -3.15 8.06 -10.68
N ALA A 100 -4.09 8.97 -10.92
CA ALA A 100 -4.68 9.80 -9.89
C ALA A 100 -6.19 9.60 -9.82
N TYR A 101 -6.70 9.67 -8.61
CA TYR A 101 -8.10 9.48 -8.27
C TYR A 101 -8.50 10.51 -7.22
N ARG A 102 -9.79 10.85 -7.18
CA ARG A 102 -10.37 11.72 -6.15
C ARG A 102 -11.58 11.04 -5.55
N ALA A 103 -11.48 10.64 -4.29
CA ALA A 103 -12.48 9.84 -3.60
C ALA A 103 -12.37 10.04 -2.08
N ASP A 104 -13.50 9.95 -1.37
CA ASP A 104 -13.58 9.96 0.10
C ASP A 104 -13.26 8.54 0.60
N VAL A 105 -11.98 8.24 0.76
CA VAL A 105 -11.53 6.87 1.07
C VAL A 105 -11.47 6.60 2.56
N ASP A 106 -11.46 7.62 3.41
CA ASP A 106 -11.50 7.45 4.88
C ASP A 106 -12.90 7.63 5.49
N GLY A 107 -13.86 8.14 4.72
CA GLY A 107 -15.26 8.28 5.10
C GLY A 107 -15.58 9.54 5.91
N ASP A 108 -14.71 10.55 5.92
CA ASP A 108 -14.92 11.79 6.66
C ASP A 108 -15.81 12.82 5.92
N GLY A 109 -16.19 12.54 4.67
CA GLY A 109 -17.02 13.38 3.82
C GLY A 109 -16.22 14.39 2.97
N ALA A 110 -14.91 14.49 3.17
CA ALA A 110 -13.99 15.14 2.26
C ALA A 110 -13.37 14.10 1.31
N ALA A 111 -12.98 14.55 0.11
CA ALA A 111 -12.31 13.65 -0.83
C ALA A 111 -10.80 13.77 -0.68
N GLU A 112 -10.12 12.64 -0.69
CA GLU A 112 -8.67 12.52 -0.79
C GLU A 112 -8.24 12.49 -2.26
N ILE A 113 -6.97 12.81 -2.48
CA ILE A 113 -6.25 12.48 -3.70
C ILE A 113 -5.52 11.16 -3.46
N VAL A 114 -5.94 10.11 -4.18
CA VAL A 114 -5.24 8.84 -4.20
C VAL A 114 -4.38 8.79 -5.45
N THR A 115 -3.08 8.56 -5.30
CA THR A 115 -2.18 8.34 -6.43
C THR A 115 -1.61 6.93 -6.37
N ALA A 116 -1.44 6.31 -7.54
CA ALA A 116 -0.74 5.05 -7.70
C ALA A 116 0.36 5.23 -8.75
N ARG A 117 1.61 5.13 -8.32
CA ARG A 117 2.79 5.31 -9.15
C ARG A 117 3.46 3.98 -9.40
N LEU A 118 3.75 3.66 -10.65
CA LEU A 118 4.56 2.51 -11.01
C LEU A 118 6.03 2.80 -10.64
N ASN A 119 6.59 2.04 -9.71
CA ASN A 119 7.99 2.15 -9.31
C ASN A 119 8.88 1.34 -10.25
N GLY A 120 8.37 0.20 -10.73
CA GLY A 120 9.08 -0.66 -11.65
C GLY A 120 8.36 -1.98 -11.91
N ILE A 121 8.95 -2.77 -12.82
CA ILE A 121 8.51 -4.12 -13.14
C ILE A 121 9.71 -5.05 -13.01
N SER A 122 9.56 -6.17 -12.30
CA SER A 122 10.64 -7.12 -12.09
C SER A 122 11.05 -7.82 -13.38
N ASN A 123 12.34 -8.12 -13.49
CA ASN A 123 12.82 -9.02 -14.51
C ASN A 123 12.37 -10.46 -14.20
N GLY A 124 12.07 -11.24 -15.24
CA GLY A 124 11.64 -12.63 -15.09
C GLY A 124 10.13 -12.77 -14.99
N LEU A 125 9.57 -12.70 -13.77
CA LEU A 125 8.12 -12.89 -13.59
C LEU A 125 7.31 -11.76 -14.22
N GLY A 126 7.84 -10.53 -14.27
CA GLY A 126 7.12 -9.36 -14.77
C GLY A 126 6.22 -8.73 -13.71
N VAL A 127 6.62 -8.85 -12.43
CA VAL A 127 5.85 -8.34 -11.29
C VAL A 127 5.93 -6.84 -11.25
N SER A 128 4.79 -6.16 -11.20
CA SER A 128 4.76 -4.70 -11.04
C SER A 128 4.81 -4.29 -9.56
N TYR A 129 5.52 -3.21 -9.28
CA TYR A 129 5.63 -2.60 -7.94
C TYR A 129 5.06 -1.19 -8.01
N TRP A 130 4.10 -0.90 -7.15
CA TRP A 130 3.42 0.39 -7.14
C TRP A 130 3.51 1.05 -5.77
N THR A 131 3.78 2.34 -5.72
CA THR A 131 3.54 3.15 -4.52
C THR A 131 2.15 3.74 -4.61
N VAL A 132 1.34 3.46 -3.59
CA VAL A 132 0.02 4.09 -3.40
C VAL A 132 0.18 5.17 -2.34
N THR A 133 -0.29 6.38 -2.65
CA THR A 133 -0.30 7.52 -1.73
C THR A 133 -1.73 8.02 -1.58
N ILE A 134 -2.13 8.29 -0.34
CA ILE A 134 -3.43 8.85 0.03
C ILE A 134 -3.15 10.17 0.74
N ALA A 135 -3.63 11.28 0.20
CA ALA A 135 -3.44 12.59 0.79
C ALA A 135 -4.73 13.41 0.79
N GLY A 136 -4.84 14.31 1.76
CA GLY A 136 -5.93 15.28 1.78
C GLY A 136 -5.88 16.24 0.59
N THR A 137 -6.91 17.08 0.47
CA THR A 137 -6.98 18.16 -0.52
C THR A 137 -6.47 19.49 0.03
N GLY A 138 -6.26 20.49 -0.85
CA GLY A 138 -5.76 21.81 -0.47
C GLY A 138 -4.41 21.73 0.26
N ALA A 139 -4.28 22.42 1.39
CA ALA A 139 -3.06 22.40 2.20
C ALA A 139 -2.68 20.99 2.74
N GLY A 140 -3.65 20.09 2.88
CA GLY A 140 -3.41 18.70 3.27
C GLY A 140 -2.58 17.94 2.23
N PHE A 141 -2.68 18.31 0.95
CA PHE A 141 -1.92 17.69 -0.13
C PHE A 141 -0.41 17.88 0.03
N ALA A 142 0.04 19.03 0.54
CA ALA A 142 1.46 19.36 0.68
C ALA A 142 2.17 18.67 1.85
N THR A 143 1.44 18.20 2.88
CA THR A 143 2.03 17.95 4.20
C THR A 143 1.71 16.58 4.79
N ALA A 144 0.53 16.03 4.52
CA ALA A 144 0.03 14.83 5.17
C ALA A 144 -0.39 13.81 4.11
N ALA A 145 0.45 12.78 3.93
CA ALA A 145 0.17 11.71 2.98
C ALA A 145 0.60 10.36 3.54
N SER A 146 -0.36 9.46 3.65
CA SER A 146 -0.10 8.05 3.92
C SER A 146 0.39 7.40 2.64
N SER A 147 1.48 6.64 2.70
CA SER A 147 2.03 5.95 1.52
C SER A 147 2.35 4.50 1.85
N PHE A 148 2.26 3.62 0.87
CA PHE A 148 2.67 2.22 0.98
C PHE A 148 2.92 1.60 -0.39
N THR A 149 3.57 0.44 -0.41
CA THR A 149 3.85 -0.32 -1.63
C THR A 149 2.90 -1.50 -1.78
N VAL A 150 2.48 -1.77 -3.02
CA VAL A 150 1.73 -2.97 -3.42
C VAL A 150 2.38 -3.65 -4.62
N ASN A 151 2.21 -4.96 -4.72
CA ASN A 151 2.55 -5.74 -5.90
C ASN A 151 1.33 -5.96 -6.79
N GLU A 152 1.34 -5.47 -8.03
CA GLU A 152 0.15 -5.43 -8.89
C GLU A 152 -0.92 -4.47 -8.37
N PHE A 153 -1.16 -3.40 -9.12
CA PHE A 153 -2.18 -2.40 -8.81
C PHE A 153 -3.34 -2.48 -9.80
N GLY A 154 -4.54 -2.33 -9.27
CA GLY A 154 -5.77 -2.03 -10.02
C GLY A 154 -6.67 -1.20 -9.12
N PRO A 155 -7.49 -0.27 -9.65
CA PRO A 155 -8.33 0.62 -8.82
C PRO A 155 -9.27 -0.15 -7.89
N GLU A 156 -9.62 -1.39 -8.25
CA GLU A 156 -10.52 -2.23 -7.46
C GLU A 156 -9.87 -2.79 -6.17
N ILE A 157 -8.60 -2.47 -5.88
CA ILE A 157 -8.03 -2.77 -4.56
C ILE A 157 -8.70 -1.97 -3.45
N PHE A 158 -9.40 -0.88 -3.77
CA PHE A 158 -10.26 -0.18 -2.84
C PHE A 158 -11.66 -0.79 -2.88
N ALA A 159 -12.22 -1.04 -1.70
CA ALA A 159 -13.55 -1.60 -1.55
C ALA A 159 -14.24 -1.04 -0.31
N PRO A 160 -15.58 -1.04 -0.25
CA PRO A 160 -16.30 -0.67 0.97
C PRO A 160 -15.86 -1.52 2.17
N ARG A 161 -15.84 -0.91 3.35
CA ARG A 161 -15.55 -1.59 4.61
C ARG A 161 -16.59 -2.67 4.91
N ILE A 162 -16.14 -3.80 5.44
CA ILE A 162 -17.03 -4.91 5.83
C ILE A 162 -17.88 -4.58 7.06
N ASP A 163 -17.39 -3.73 7.96
CA ASP A 163 -18.14 -3.33 9.17
C ASP A 163 -19.28 -2.34 8.87
N GLY A 164 -19.42 -1.93 7.60
CA GLY A 164 -20.47 -1.02 7.14
C GLY A 164 -20.28 0.43 7.59
N LYS A 165 -19.13 0.78 8.20
CA LYS A 165 -18.80 2.17 8.47
C LYS A 165 -18.44 2.90 7.17
N PRO A 166 -18.60 4.24 7.14
CA PRO A 166 -18.11 5.06 6.05
C PRO A 166 -16.62 4.83 5.77
N GLY A 167 -16.22 5.06 4.52
CA GLY A 167 -14.86 4.91 4.05
C GLY A 167 -14.56 3.53 3.47
N CYS A 168 -13.30 3.33 3.12
CA CYS A 168 -12.84 2.20 2.35
C CYS A 168 -11.88 1.31 3.13
N ARG A 169 -11.74 0.09 2.63
CA ARG A 169 -10.58 -0.75 2.87
C ARG A 169 -9.74 -0.82 1.60
N VAL A 170 -8.45 -1.05 1.76
CA VAL A 170 -7.49 -1.23 0.67
C VAL A 170 -6.82 -2.60 0.76
N LEU A 171 -6.72 -3.27 -0.38
CA LEU A 171 -6.05 -4.56 -0.53
C LEU A 171 -4.57 -4.33 -0.85
N ALA A 172 -3.70 -4.45 0.16
CA ALA A 172 -2.26 -4.45 -0.09
C ALA A 172 -1.80 -5.85 -0.52
N THR A 173 -1.15 -5.90 -1.66
CA THR A 173 -0.73 -7.13 -2.33
C THR A 173 0.76 -7.34 -2.31
N GLU A 174 1.19 -8.60 -2.26
CA GLU A 174 2.59 -8.97 -2.13
C GLU A 174 2.89 -10.29 -2.86
N TRP A 175 4.03 -10.38 -3.55
CA TRP A 175 4.57 -11.65 -4.01
C TRP A 175 5.61 -12.17 -3.02
N GLN A 176 5.50 -13.45 -2.64
CA GLN A 176 6.46 -14.13 -1.79
C GLN A 176 6.92 -15.42 -2.47
N GLY A 177 8.22 -15.68 -2.46
CA GLY A 177 8.81 -16.94 -2.93
C GLY A 177 8.68 -18.07 -1.92
N ASP A 178 9.51 -19.11 -2.10
CA ASP A 178 9.63 -20.22 -1.16
C ASP A 178 10.01 -19.69 0.24
N GLY A 179 9.32 -20.17 1.29
CA GLY A 179 9.51 -19.69 2.66
C GLY A 179 8.29 -19.93 3.55
N ASP A 180 8.44 -19.77 4.87
CA ASP A 180 7.34 -19.88 5.85
C ASP A 180 6.50 -21.17 5.76
N GLY A 181 7.13 -22.28 5.34
CA GLY A 181 6.45 -23.56 5.15
C GLY A 181 5.56 -23.63 3.90
N LEU A 182 5.70 -22.67 2.98
CA LEU A 182 5.07 -22.67 1.67
C LEU A 182 6.06 -23.08 0.59
N ASP A 183 5.58 -23.93 -0.31
CA ASP A 183 6.28 -24.35 -1.52
C ASP A 183 5.75 -23.57 -2.74
N GLY A 184 6.66 -23.04 -3.54
CA GLY A 184 6.43 -22.20 -4.71
C GLY A 184 6.26 -20.71 -4.39
N THR A 185 6.05 -19.95 -5.46
CA THR A 185 5.71 -18.52 -5.39
C THR A 185 4.22 -18.32 -5.13
N TRP A 186 3.88 -17.39 -4.24
CA TRP A 186 2.52 -17.07 -3.84
C TRP A 186 2.23 -15.58 -3.95
N PHE A 187 1.03 -15.27 -4.42
CA PHE A 187 0.46 -13.93 -4.40
C PHE A 187 -0.44 -13.77 -3.19
N PHE A 188 -0.17 -12.79 -2.36
CA PHE A 188 -0.92 -12.49 -1.13
C PHE A 188 -1.68 -11.19 -1.31
N GLY A 189 -2.84 -11.10 -0.67
CA GLY A 189 -3.56 -9.85 -0.44
C GLY A 189 -4.04 -9.78 1.00
N ARG A 190 -3.79 -8.64 1.63
CA ARG A 190 -4.18 -8.33 3.00
C ARG A 190 -4.99 -7.04 2.99
N TRP A 191 -6.13 -7.04 3.67
CA TRP A 191 -6.97 -5.86 3.79
C TRP A 191 -6.52 -4.98 4.95
N TYR A 192 -6.62 -3.68 4.73
CA TYR A 192 -6.41 -2.61 5.70
C TYR A 192 -7.56 -1.64 5.58
N ASP A 193 -8.00 -1.12 6.71
CA ASP A 193 -9.01 -0.09 6.77
C ASP A 193 -8.33 1.25 6.53
N VAL A 194 -8.83 2.04 5.59
CA VAL A 194 -8.35 3.41 5.39
C VAL A 194 -9.00 4.27 6.48
N VAL A 195 -8.19 5.06 7.17
CA VAL A 195 -8.61 5.94 8.26
C VAL A 195 -7.94 7.29 8.09
N ALA A 196 -8.46 8.32 8.77
CA ALA A 196 -7.87 9.66 8.76
C ALA A 196 -6.35 9.61 9.06
N GLY A 197 -5.56 9.99 8.05
CA GLY A 197 -4.10 10.05 8.14
C GLY A 197 -3.38 8.69 8.14
N GLY A 198 -4.02 7.58 7.79
CA GLY A 198 -3.37 6.28 7.87
C GLY A 198 -4.14 5.06 7.37
N LEU A 199 -3.57 3.90 7.72
CA LEU A 199 -4.17 2.59 7.58
C LEU A 199 -4.28 1.94 8.95
N ASP A 200 -5.44 1.37 9.24
CA ASP A 200 -5.65 0.46 10.36
C ASP A 200 -5.71 -1.00 9.88
N LEU A 201 -5.42 -1.92 10.80
CA LEU A 201 -5.38 -3.35 10.53
C LEU A 201 -6.81 -3.91 10.49
N ALA A 202 -7.43 -3.96 9.31
CA ALA A 202 -8.79 -4.51 9.09
C ALA A 202 -8.95 -5.92 9.71
N PRO A 203 -10.12 -6.34 10.22
CA PRO A 203 -10.28 -7.58 10.99
C PRO A 203 -9.56 -8.83 10.42
N ALA A 204 -8.93 -9.61 11.29
CA ALA A 204 -8.22 -10.83 10.88
C ALA A 204 -9.18 -11.86 10.24
N GLY A 205 -8.75 -12.52 9.16
CA GLY A 205 -9.50 -13.57 8.46
C GLY A 205 -9.93 -13.24 7.03
N GLU A 206 -9.74 -12.00 6.58
CA GLU A 206 -10.05 -11.61 5.20
C GLU A 206 -8.86 -11.72 4.24
N ALA A 207 -7.70 -12.10 4.73
CA ALA A 207 -6.50 -12.21 3.91
C ALA A 207 -6.60 -13.42 2.98
N ARG A 208 -6.19 -13.24 1.72
CA ARG A 208 -6.26 -14.25 0.67
C ARG A 208 -4.87 -14.47 0.08
N ARG A 209 -4.59 -15.71 -0.31
CA ARG A 209 -3.39 -16.05 -1.05
C ARG A 209 -3.68 -16.99 -2.20
N ARG A 210 -2.91 -16.90 -3.27
CA ARG A 210 -3.02 -17.73 -4.47
C ARG A 210 -1.64 -18.14 -4.96
N ARG A 211 -1.43 -19.44 -5.19
CA ARG A 211 -0.16 -19.97 -5.71
C ARG A 211 0.01 -19.59 -7.18
N LEU A 212 1.22 -19.22 -7.57
CA LEU A 212 1.61 -19.06 -8.97
C LEU A 212 1.72 -20.42 -9.64
N LEU A 213 0.66 -20.79 -10.37
CA LEU A 213 0.64 -21.94 -11.26
C LEU A 213 0.61 -21.43 -12.70
N ASN A 214 0.98 -22.27 -13.68
CA ASN A 214 0.93 -21.91 -15.11
C ASN A 214 -0.43 -21.36 -15.54
N SER A 215 -1.52 -21.89 -14.98
CA SER A 215 -2.88 -21.40 -15.25
C SER A 215 -3.13 -19.99 -14.69
N PHE A 216 -2.52 -19.66 -13.55
CA PHE A 216 -2.59 -18.32 -12.99
C PHE A 216 -1.69 -17.34 -13.75
N ASP A 217 -0.46 -17.71 -14.09
CA ASP A 217 0.44 -16.89 -14.92
C ASP A 217 -0.23 -16.51 -16.26
N ALA A 218 -0.83 -17.49 -16.95
CA ALA A 218 -1.54 -17.22 -18.20
C ALA A 218 -2.75 -16.27 -18.02
N LEU A 219 -3.49 -16.39 -16.91
CA LEU A 219 -4.59 -15.46 -16.59
C LEU A 219 -4.05 -14.06 -16.30
N TRP A 220 -3.01 -13.96 -15.48
CA TRP A 220 -2.37 -12.72 -15.08
C TRP A 220 -1.86 -11.96 -16.30
N ARG A 221 -1.07 -12.61 -17.17
CA ARG A 221 -0.55 -12.00 -18.41
C ARG A 221 -1.67 -11.51 -19.33
N ARG A 222 -2.69 -12.33 -19.58
CA ARG A 222 -3.84 -11.91 -20.41
C ARG A 222 -4.56 -10.68 -19.85
N THR A 223 -4.67 -10.60 -18.52
CA THR A 223 -5.30 -9.47 -17.85
C THR A 223 -4.45 -8.22 -17.98
N ALA A 224 -3.14 -8.32 -17.69
CA ALA A 224 -2.19 -7.22 -17.82
C ALA A 224 -2.15 -6.69 -19.26
N ASP A 225 -2.10 -7.58 -20.26
CA ASP A 225 -2.11 -7.20 -21.68
C ASP A 225 -3.41 -6.50 -22.08
N ALA A 226 -4.56 -6.93 -21.54
CA ALA A 226 -5.84 -6.31 -21.81
C ALA A 226 -5.90 -4.89 -21.23
N LEU A 227 -5.54 -4.73 -19.96
CA LEU A 227 -5.50 -3.43 -19.28
C LEU A 227 -4.48 -2.49 -19.92
N HIS A 228 -3.32 -3.00 -20.34
CA HIS A 228 -2.35 -2.20 -21.07
C HIS A 228 -2.92 -1.67 -22.38
N ARG A 229 -3.67 -2.49 -23.15
CA ARG A 229 -4.32 -2.01 -24.38
C ARG A 229 -5.44 -1.01 -24.11
N GLU A 230 -6.18 -1.18 -23.02
CA GLU A 230 -7.32 -0.33 -22.66
C GLU A 230 -6.88 1.02 -22.10
N HIS A 231 -5.87 1.04 -21.23
CA HIS A 231 -5.45 2.22 -20.48
C HIS A 231 -4.08 2.78 -20.92
N GLY A 232 -3.38 2.08 -21.81
CA GLY A 232 -2.05 2.48 -22.29
C GLY A 232 -0.95 2.42 -21.22
N LEU A 233 -1.19 1.74 -20.08
CA LEU A 233 -0.29 1.71 -18.94
C LEU A 233 0.11 0.27 -18.61
N SER A 234 1.41 0.02 -18.60
CA SER A 234 1.98 -1.30 -18.26
C SER A 234 1.90 -1.55 -16.76
N GLY A 235 1.88 -2.84 -16.38
CA GLY A 235 1.91 -3.23 -14.96
C GLY A 235 0.57 -3.13 -14.23
N LEU A 236 -0.51 -2.76 -14.92
CA LEU A 236 -1.85 -2.84 -14.35
C LEU A 236 -2.33 -4.28 -14.25
N GLY A 237 -3.05 -4.57 -13.17
CA GLY A 237 -3.59 -5.88 -12.85
C GLY A 237 -5.04 -5.84 -12.41
N THR A 238 -5.60 -7.03 -12.13
CA THR A 238 -6.87 -7.14 -11.39
C THR A 238 -6.69 -7.96 -10.10
N PRO A 239 -5.84 -7.52 -9.17
CA PRO A 239 -5.48 -8.27 -7.96
C PRO A 239 -6.70 -8.78 -7.18
N LEU A 240 -7.76 -7.98 -7.03
CA LEU A 240 -8.95 -8.41 -6.30
C LEU A 240 -9.63 -9.59 -7.00
N ALA A 241 -9.78 -9.54 -8.33
CA ALA A 241 -10.38 -10.61 -9.10
C ALA A 241 -9.56 -11.90 -9.01
N TRP A 242 -8.23 -11.79 -9.01
CA TRP A 242 -7.34 -12.96 -8.87
C TRP A 242 -7.44 -13.61 -7.50
N LEU A 243 -7.59 -12.82 -6.43
CA LEU A 243 -7.68 -13.26 -5.04
C LEU A 243 -9.11 -13.60 -4.58
N SER A 244 -10.13 -13.24 -5.36
CA SER A 244 -11.53 -13.63 -5.15
C SER A 244 -11.90 -14.91 -5.90
N GLY A 245 -11.05 -15.36 -6.83
CA GLY A 245 -11.27 -16.60 -7.58
C GLY A 245 -11.18 -17.86 -6.70
N LYS A 246 -11.83 -18.95 -7.14
CA LYS A 246 -11.89 -20.24 -6.42
C LYS A 246 -10.52 -20.87 -6.08
N ALA A 247 -9.47 -20.48 -6.81
CA ALA A 247 -8.11 -20.96 -6.59
C ALA A 247 -7.37 -20.20 -5.46
N ALA A 248 -7.92 -19.08 -5.01
CA ALA A 248 -7.42 -18.37 -3.85
C ALA A 248 -7.91 -19.02 -2.56
N THR A 249 -7.07 -19.01 -1.54
CA THR A 249 -7.33 -19.61 -0.23
C THR A 249 -7.28 -18.51 0.83
N ALA A 250 -8.15 -18.59 1.84
CA ALA A 250 -7.99 -17.75 3.03
C ALA A 250 -6.72 -18.13 3.78
N PHE A 251 -6.10 -17.17 4.44
CA PHE A 251 -5.05 -17.43 5.42
C PHE A 251 -5.17 -16.45 6.60
N ASP A 252 -4.61 -16.83 7.73
CA ASP A 252 -4.49 -15.94 8.89
C ASP A 252 -3.26 -15.05 8.69
N PRO A 253 -3.40 -13.71 8.58
CA PRO A 253 -2.25 -12.82 8.41
C PRO A 253 -1.47 -12.62 9.72
N ARG A 254 -1.92 -13.20 10.84
CA ARG A 254 -1.21 -13.09 12.11
C ARG A 254 0.07 -13.92 12.10
N LEU A 255 1.19 -13.28 12.38
CA LEU A 255 2.51 -13.90 12.48
C LEU A 255 2.73 -14.49 13.88
N PRO A 256 3.68 -15.42 14.06
CA PRO A 256 4.30 -15.68 15.36
C PRO A 256 4.60 -14.39 16.11
N GLY A 257 4.41 -14.37 17.44
CA GLY A 257 4.86 -13.24 18.23
C GLY A 257 6.38 -13.07 18.10
N PRO A 258 6.92 -11.85 18.29
CA PRO A 258 8.35 -11.63 18.20
C PRO A 258 9.10 -12.58 19.15
N PRO A 259 10.28 -13.08 18.77
CA PRO A 259 11.07 -13.94 19.63
C PRO A 259 11.40 -13.23 20.94
N GLY A 260 11.50 -13.98 22.05
CA GLY A 260 11.83 -13.40 23.37
C GLY A 260 13.21 -12.75 23.45
N THR A 261 14.04 -12.93 22.42
CA THR A 261 15.37 -12.32 22.24
C THR A 261 15.34 -11.02 21.44
N ALA A 262 14.16 -10.54 21.02
CA ALA A 262 14.05 -9.32 20.24
C ALA A 262 14.53 -8.10 21.06
N GLU A 263 15.33 -7.26 20.42
CA GLU A 263 15.87 -6.06 21.06
C GLU A 263 14.78 -5.01 21.25
N VAL A 264 14.74 -4.37 22.42
CA VAL A 264 13.80 -3.28 22.71
C VAL A 264 14.42 -1.96 22.29
N LEU A 265 13.76 -1.28 21.36
CA LEU A 265 14.11 0.06 20.89
C LEU A 265 12.95 1.03 21.17
N THR A 266 13.22 2.32 21.13
CA THR A 266 12.21 3.38 21.18
C THR A 266 12.19 4.13 19.84
N VAL A 267 11.04 4.24 19.22
CA VAL A 267 10.87 5.01 17.99
C VAL A 267 10.99 6.50 18.30
N THR A 268 11.89 7.19 17.61
CA THR A 268 12.03 8.65 17.70
C THR A 268 11.10 9.36 16.73
N GLY A 269 10.91 8.79 15.54
CA GLY A 269 10.02 9.30 14.51
C GLY A 269 10.37 8.73 13.13
N ILE A 270 9.73 9.26 12.10
CA ILE A 270 10.08 9.01 10.70
C ILE A 270 10.72 10.29 10.14
N GLU A 271 11.88 10.14 9.51
CA GLU A 271 12.63 11.26 8.91
C GLU A 271 12.95 10.96 7.45
N TYR A 272 13.15 12.00 6.66
CA TYR A 272 13.71 11.87 5.31
C TYR A 272 15.22 12.00 5.39
N ARG A 273 15.93 10.92 5.04
CA ARG A 273 17.40 10.85 5.12
C ARG A 273 17.97 10.36 3.79
N PRO A 274 19.13 10.89 3.34
CA PRO A 274 19.83 10.31 2.20
C PRO A 274 20.09 8.82 2.41
N ASP A 275 19.89 8.01 1.37
CA ASP A 275 20.19 6.57 1.45
C ASP A 275 21.71 6.35 1.53
N PRO A 276 22.24 5.66 2.56
CA PRO A 276 23.66 5.34 2.66
C PRO A 276 24.19 4.45 1.52
N GLN A 277 23.32 3.75 0.78
CA GLN A 277 23.66 2.88 -0.36
C GLN A 277 23.86 3.66 -1.67
N ASN A 278 24.09 4.98 -1.56
CA ASN A 278 24.47 5.85 -2.67
C ASN A 278 23.29 6.32 -3.54
N GLU A 279 22.08 6.36 -2.99
CA GLU A 279 20.99 7.09 -3.66
C GLU A 279 21.10 8.59 -3.36
N VAL A 280 20.96 9.39 -4.41
CA VAL A 280 20.93 10.87 -4.33
C VAL A 280 19.69 11.35 -3.56
N TRP A 281 18.73 10.45 -3.31
CA TRP A 281 17.38 10.80 -2.87
C TRP A 281 17.15 10.46 -1.41
N PRO A 282 16.51 11.36 -0.65
CA PRO A 282 16.14 11.05 0.72
C PRO A 282 15.00 10.04 0.73
N THR A 283 15.11 8.99 1.54
CA THR A 283 14.07 7.99 1.73
C THR A 283 13.43 8.14 3.11
N ALA A 284 12.13 7.81 3.21
CA ALA A 284 11.46 7.78 4.50
C ALA A 284 12.10 6.70 5.39
N THR A 285 12.70 7.15 6.48
CA THR A 285 13.56 6.34 7.35
C THR A 285 12.99 6.35 8.75
N LEU A 286 12.74 5.17 9.29
CA LEU A 286 12.34 5.00 10.68
C LEU A 286 13.55 5.14 11.59
N VAL A 287 13.49 6.07 12.52
CA VAL A 287 14.58 6.37 13.45
C VAL A 287 14.24 5.81 14.82
N LEU A 288 15.11 4.99 15.37
CA LEU A 288 14.95 4.35 16.67
C LEU A 288 16.18 4.61 17.56
N ARG A 289 16.00 4.51 18.87
CA ARG A 289 17.08 4.60 19.86
C ARG A 289 17.01 3.45 20.84
N ASP A 290 18.17 2.92 21.21
CA ASP A 290 18.28 1.95 22.30
C ASP A 290 18.25 2.64 23.68
N ALA A 291 18.35 1.84 24.74
CA ALA A 291 18.37 2.35 26.12
C ALA A 291 19.62 3.20 26.46
N ALA A 292 20.72 3.04 25.71
CA ALA A 292 21.92 3.86 25.84
C ALA A 292 21.84 5.16 25.02
N GLY A 293 20.76 5.34 24.25
CA GLY A 293 20.55 6.48 23.36
C GLY A 293 21.24 6.35 22.00
N ALA A 294 21.83 5.19 21.69
CA ALA A 294 22.44 4.96 20.39
C ALA A 294 21.34 4.84 19.32
N GLU A 295 21.52 5.58 18.23
CA GLU A 295 20.55 5.67 17.15
C GLU A 295 20.72 4.52 16.16
N ARG A 296 19.58 4.00 15.69
CA ARG A 296 19.48 3.12 14.54
C ARG A 296 18.44 3.66 13.59
N SER A 297 18.67 3.47 12.31
CA SER A 297 17.82 4.02 11.28
C SER A 297 17.62 3.00 10.18
N PHE A 298 16.38 2.82 9.77
CA PHE A 298 15.98 1.80 8.80
C PHE A 298 15.11 2.46 7.73
N PRO A 299 15.53 2.45 6.45
CA PRO A 299 14.63 2.82 5.37
C PRO A 299 13.34 2.00 5.45
N LEU A 300 12.17 2.64 5.33
CA LEU A 300 10.88 1.95 5.39
C LEU A 300 10.69 0.95 4.23
N SER A 301 11.45 1.11 3.15
CA SER A 301 11.55 0.14 2.05
C SER A 301 12.20 -1.17 2.49
N ASP A 302 13.09 -1.14 3.48
CA ASP A 302 14.01 -2.23 3.84
C ASP A 302 13.59 -2.95 5.12
N VAL A 303 12.65 -2.38 5.88
CA VAL A 303 12.10 -2.99 7.09
C VAL A 303 10.60 -3.20 6.97
N ARG A 304 10.11 -4.29 7.55
CA ARG A 304 8.67 -4.52 7.74
C ARG A 304 8.27 -3.97 9.10
N VAL A 305 7.20 -3.20 9.16
CA VAL A 305 6.67 -2.68 10.43
C VAL A 305 5.37 -3.42 10.74
N GLY A 306 5.14 -3.78 12.01
CA GLY A 306 3.92 -4.47 12.45
C GLY A 306 3.50 -4.14 13.88
N SER A 307 2.27 -4.49 14.24
CA SER A 307 1.71 -4.34 15.58
C SER A 307 1.87 -5.62 16.38
N ILE A 308 2.43 -5.53 17.59
CA ILE A 308 2.57 -6.68 18.51
C ILE A 308 1.20 -7.16 18.98
N ALA A 309 0.31 -6.23 19.34
CA ALA A 309 -1.02 -6.54 19.85
C ALA A 309 -1.83 -7.34 18.82
N GLU A 310 -1.78 -6.90 17.57
CA GLU A 310 -2.51 -7.53 16.47
C GLU A 310 -1.74 -8.69 15.82
N ARG A 311 -0.45 -8.83 16.14
CA ARG A 311 0.50 -9.78 15.52
C ARG A 311 0.49 -9.69 13.99
N ARG A 312 0.37 -8.49 13.45
CA ARG A 312 0.21 -8.27 12.00
C ARG A 312 1.12 -7.16 11.51
N LEU A 313 1.54 -7.30 10.26
CA LEU A 313 2.34 -6.30 9.56
C LEU A 313 1.45 -5.28 8.86
N TRP A 314 1.93 -4.04 8.77
CA TRP A 314 1.47 -3.08 7.78
C TRP A 314 1.99 -3.45 6.38
N PRO A 315 1.46 -2.84 5.30
CA PRO A 315 2.04 -3.00 3.96
C PRO A 315 3.52 -2.64 3.93
N GLN A 316 4.27 -3.18 2.96
CA GLN A 316 5.67 -2.80 2.77
C GLN A 316 5.77 -1.30 2.47
N GLY A 317 6.79 -0.63 3.03
CA GLY A 317 6.96 0.81 2.81
C GLY A 317 5.87 1.68 3.43
N TYR A 318 5.01 1.11 4.30
CA TYR A 318 3.95 1.89 4.92
C TYR A 318 4.50 3.05 5.76
N ARG A 319 3.99 4.24 5.48
CA ARG A 319 4.26 5.50 6.17
C ARG A 319 2.91 6.14 6.49
N PRO A 320 2.60 6.43 7.76
CA PRO A 320 1.43 7.24 8.12
C PRO A 320 1.60 8.69 7.66
N ALA A 321 0.50 9.43 7.53
CA ALA A 321 0.54 10.84 7.17
C ALA A 321 1.21 11.70 8.27
N ASP A 322 0.95 11.38 9.54
CA ASP A 322 1.66 11.96 10.68
C ASP A 322 2.96 11.18 10.96
N LEU A 323 4.09 11.78 10.62
CA LEU A 323 5.42 11.19 10.82
C LEU A 323 5.79 11.00 12.30
N ALA A 324 5.08 11.67 13.21
CA ALA A 324 5.19 11.50 14.66
C ALA A 324 4.24 10.42 15.21
N ALA A 325 3.37 9.82 14.40
CA ALA A 325 2.38 8.84 14.86
C ALA A 325 2.98 7.63 15.58
N TRP A 326 4.26 7.33 15.34
CA TRP A 326 4.98 6.27 16.02
C TRP A 326 5.99 6.75 17.06
N ALA A 327 6.25 8.06 17.15
CA ALA A 327 7.23 8.60 18.09
C ALA A 327 6.88 8.24 19.55
N GLY A 328 7.91 7.87 20.31
CA GLY A 328 7.79 7.43 21.69
C GLY A 328 7.31 5.99 21.88
N ARG A 329 6.87 5.29 20.83
CA ARG A 329 6.48 3.88 20.93
C ARG A 329 7.69 2.99 21.14
N SER A 330 7.54 1.95 21.97
CA SER A 330 8.53 0.88 22.03
C SER A 330 8.40 -0.03 20.81
N ALA A 331 9.51 -0.46 20.25
CA ALA A 331 9.58 -1.42 19.17
C ALA A 331 10.43 -2.64 19.58
N LEU A 332 10.03 -3.82 19.14
CA LEU A 332 10.87 -5.02 19.18
C LEU A 332 11.49 -5.23 17.80
N TYR A 333 12.82 -5.23 17.74
CA TYR A 333 13.56 -5.48 16.50
C TYR A 333 13.88 -6.97 16.37
N GLU A 334 13.34 -7.57 15.31
CA GLU A 334 13.65 -8.91 14.86
C GLU A 334 14.60 -8.82 13.66
N ALA A 335 15.87 -9.14 13.91
CA ALA A 335 16.91 -9.08 12.89
C ALA A 335 16.65 -10.07 11.74
N GLU A 336 17.14 -9.71 10.57
CA GLU A 336 17.13 -10.56 9.38
C GLU A 336 17.80 -11.91 9.65
N ARG A 337 17.21 -12.99 9.12
CA ARG A 337 17.85 -14.31 9.08
C ARG A 337 18.70 -14.38 7.82
N ALA A 338 19.83 -15.09 7.85
CA ALA A 338 20.82 -15.13 6.76
C ALA A 338 20.26 -15.51 5.36
N ASP A 339 19.09 -16.12 5.31
CA ASP A 339 18.32 -16.57 4.16
C ASP A 339 16.85 -16.13 4.22
N GLY A 340 16.54 -15.16 5.08
CA GLY A 340 15.18 -14.86 5.53
C GLY A 340 14.56 -13.58 4.95
N PRO A 341 13.31 -13.30 5.35
CA PRO A 341 12.65 -12.06 5.00
C PRO A 341 13.38 -10.85 5.61
N LYS A 342 13.09 -9.68 5.05
CA LYS A 342 13.47 -8.36 5.59
C LYS A 342 13.27 -8.29 7.11
N PRO A 343 14.10 -7.53 7.84
CA PRO A 343 13.93 -7.36 9.28
C PRO A 343 12.52 -6.86 9.61
N VAL A 344 12.03 -7.24 10.80
CA VAL A 344 10.70 -6.86 11.27
C VAL A 344 10.82 -5.99 12.52
N LEU A 345 10.16 -4.84 12.50
CA LEU A 345 9.98 -3.95 13.63
C LEU A 345 8.55 -4.04 14.14
N TRP A 346 8.43 -4.56 15.36
CA TRP A 346 7.17 -4.84 16.02
C TRP A 346 6.86 -3.73 17.02
N LEU A 347 5.92 -2.83 16.68
CA LEU A 347 5.49 -1.73 17.54
C LEU A 347 4.60 -2.23 18.68
N LYS A 348 4.90 -1.78 19.90
CA LYS A 348 4.04 -1.93 21.09
C LYS A 348 3.01 -0.82 21.14
#